data_AF-M0ME24-F1
#
_entry.id   AF-M0ME24-F1
#
_cell.length_a   1.000
_cell.length_b   1.000
_cell.length_c   1.000
_cell.angle_alpha   90.00
_cell.angle_beta   90.00
_cell.angle_gamma   90.00
#
_symmetry.space_group_name_H-M   'P 1'
#
loop_
_entity.id
_entity.type
_entity.pdbx_description
1 polymer ?
#
loop_
_entity_poly.entity_id
_entity_poly.type
_entity_poly.pdbx_seq_one_letter_code
_entity_poly.pdbx_strand_id
1 'polypeptide(L)'
;MEAQETQPKPMSDDEVSINEIQTVTVRERQSQSGRLILVSLTPAIRAAGLEAGGSFRFQPGAVDEIGMLPALGFGPDEDISSGPLTRKILEEGAGGQTLRLHIPEEALEAIPGFPEIDAIDWDDPPELTVFAGDRMLAFELAESRSVTINRDVDDGGGDGDTDESEQVDG
;
A
#
# COMPACT_ATOMS: atom_id res chain seq x y z
N MET A 1 0.34 5.17 -55.46
CA MET A 1 0.03 4.26 -54.35
C MET A 1 0.58 4.96 -53.11
N GLU A 2 -0.25 5.76 -52.46
CA GLU A 2 0.15 6.51 -51.27
C GLU A 2 -0.05 5.60 -50.06
N ALA A 3 1.02 5.42 -49.28
CA ALA A 3 0.97 4.76 -47.99
C ALA A 3 0.19 5.68 -47.05
N GLN A 4 -0.99 5.22 -46.61
CA GLN A 4 -1.72 5.87 -45.54
C GLN A 4 -0.92 5.68 -44.25
N GLU A 5 -0.25 6.74 -43.80
CA GLU A 5 0.22 6.88 -42.44
C GLU A 5 -0.98 6.70 -41.50
N THR A 6 -1.03 5.54 -40.85
CA THR A 6 -1.89 5.33 -39.68
C THR A 6 -1.42 6.29 -38.59
N GLN A 7 -2.05 7.46 -38.51
CA GLN A 7 -1.96 8.33 -37.35
C GLN A 7 -2.39 7.51 -36.13
N PRO A 8 -1.61 7.50 -35.03
CA PRO A 8 -2.05 6.88 -33.80
C PRO A 8 -3.32 7.61 -33.33
N LYS A 9 -4.38 6.84 -33.03
CA LYS A 9 -5.58 7.37 -32.38
C LYS A 9 -5.17 8.19 -31.16
N PRO A 10 -5.75 9.37 -30.92
CA PRO A 10 -5.59 10.03 -29.63
C PRO A 10 -6.09 9.05 -28.56
N MET A 11 -5.20 8.63 -27.66
CA MET A 11 -5.58 7.97 -26.41
C MET A 11 -6.48 8.96 -25.67
N SER A 12 -7.63 8.49 -25.19
CA SER A 12 -8.59 9.33 -24.50
C SER A 12 -7.93 9.97 -23.28
N ASP A 13 -8.12 11.28 -23.10
CA ASP A 13 -7.55 12.13 -22.04
C ASP A 13 -8.06 11.79 -20.61
N ASP A 14 -8.70 10.63 -20.41
CA ASP A 14 -9.45 10.25 -19.20
C ASP A 14 -8.89 8.99 -18.51
N GLU A 15 -7.77 8.42 -19.01
CA GLU A 15 -7.12 7.25 -18.39
C GLU A 15 -6.18 7.69 -17.25
N VAL A 16 -6.65 7.59 -16.00
CA VAL A 16 -5.80 7.79 -14.82
C VAL A 16 -4.93 6.56 -14.61
N SER A 17 -3.62 6.71 -14.82
CA SER A 17 -2.65 5.65 -14.52
C SER A 17 -2.39 5.57 -13.02
N ILE A 18 -2.66 4.40 -12.42
CA ILE A 18 -2.31 4.08 -11.03
C ILE A 18 -1.18 3.04 -11.02
N ASN A 19 -0.28 3.13 -10.04
CA ASN A 19 0.85 2.20 -9.88
C ASN A 19 0.88 1.63 -8.46
N GLU A 20 1.32 0.39 -8.30
CA GLU A 20 1.56 -0.21 -6.99
C GLU A 20 2.64 0.59 -6.25
N ILE A 21 2.32 1.09 -5.06
CA ILE A 21 3.25 1.91 -4.27
C ILE A 21 3.78 1.15 -3.06
N GLN A 22 2.90 0.47 -2.33
CA GLN A 22 3.24 -0.17 -1.06
C GLN A 22 2.18 -1.19 -0.65
N THR A 23 2.59 -2.17 0.15
CA THR A 23 1.69 -3.01 0.94
C THR A 23 1.64 -2.50 2.38
N VAL A 24 0.45 -2.50 2.99
CA VAL A 24 0.23 -2.00 4.35
C VAL A 24 -0.60 -2.96 5.18
N THR A 25 -0.16 -3.16 6.41
CA THR A 25 -0.93 -3.89 7.41
C THR A 25 -2.06 -3.01 7.96
N VAL A 26 -3.28 -3.54 7.96
CA VAL A 26 -4.45 -2.91 8.56
C VAL A 26 -4.34 -2.97 10.09
N ARG A 27 -4.59 -1.87 10.79
CA ARG A 27 -4.50 -1.83 12.26
C ARG A 27 -5.77 -1.32 12.91
N GLU A 28 -6.22 -1.99 13.96
CA GLU A 28 -7.27 -1.47 14.83
C GLU A 28 -6.69 -0.51 15.87
N ARG A 29 -7.40 0.59 16.11
CA ARG A 29 -7.20 1.44 17.28
C ARG A 29 -8.53 1.73 17.95
N GLN A 30 -8.61 1.45 19.25
CA GLN A 30 -9.75 1.88 20.05
C GLN A 30 -9.73 3.41 20.26
N SER A 31 -10.88 4.04 20.04
CA SER A 31 -11.14 5.46 20.29
C SER A 31 -12.39 5.64 21.13
N GLN A 32 -12.59 6.84 21.68
CA GLN A 32 -13.77 7.16 22.49
C GLN A 32 -15.09 7.01 21.73
N SER A 33 -15.04 7.07 20.40
CA SER A 33 -16.20 6.95 19.50
C SER A 33 -16.37 5.55 18.89
N GLY A 34 -15.53 4.57 19.26
CA GLY A 34 -15.56 3.22 18.69
C GLY A 34 -14.20 2.76 18.15
N ARG A 35 -14.22 1.69 17.36
CA ARG A 35 -13.02 1.18 16.67
C ARG A 35 -12.69 2.04 15.46
N LEU A 36 -11.40 2.29 15.25
CA LEU A 36 -10.87 2.98 14.08
C LEU A 36 -9.90 2.05 13.36
N ILE A 37 -10.08 1.91 12.05
CA ILE A 37 -9.22 1.09 11.21
C ILE A 37 -8.23 1.96 10.45
N LEU A 38 -6.96 1.87 10.84
CA LEU A 38 -5.91 2.79 10.41
C LEU A 38 -4.90 2.07 9.52
N VAL A 39 -4.47 2.78 8.48
CA VAL A 39 -3.34 2.40 7.63
C VAL A 39 -2.35 3.56 7.52
N SER A 40 -1.05 3.24 7.44
CA SER A 40 0.01 4.23 7.25
C SER A 40 0.42 4.30 5.78
N LEU A 41 0.11 5.41 5.12
CA LEU A 41 0.12 5.54 3.66
C LEU A 41 1.04 6.66 3.16
N THR A 42 2.08 7.05 3.90
CA THR A 42 2.91 8.20 3.52
C THR A 42 3.43 8.13 2.07
N PRO A 43 4.05 7.02 1.61
CA PRO A 43 4.47 6.91 0.21
C PRO A 43 3.30 7.05 -0.79
N ALA A 44 2.19 6.33 -0.57
CA ALA A 44 1.04 6.34 -1.46
C ALA A 44 0.35 7.71 -1.54
N ILE A 45 0.16 8.39 -0.41
CA ILE A 45 -0.43 9.72 -0.33
C ILE A 45 0.43 10.74 -1.10
N ARG A 46 1.76 10.66 -0.95
CA ARG A 46 2.69 11.51 -1.69
C ARG A 46 2.70 11.20 -3.18
N ALA A 47 2.62 9.92 -3.55
CA ALA A 47 2.52 9.50 -4.95
C ALA A 47 1.21 10.00 -5.61
N ALA A 48 0.14 10.13 -4.83
CA ALA A 48 -1.11 10.75 -5.26
C ALA A 48 -1.07 12.29 -5.31
N GLY A 49 0.07 12.91 -5.00
CA GLY A 49 0.23 14.37 -5.00
C GLY A 49 -0.48 15.07 -3.85
N LEU A 50 -0.72 14.38 -2.74
CA LEU A 50 -1.45 14.90 -1.58
C LEU A 50 -0.58 14.97 -0.33
N GLU A 51 -1.07 15.73 0.65
CA GLU A 51 -0.37 16.03 1.89
C GLU A 51 -1.32 16.04 3.09
N ALA A 52 -0.76 16.29 4.27
CA ALA A 52 -1.52 16.46 5.50
C ALA A 52 -2.62 17.51 5.37
N GLY A 53 -3.78 17.26 5.99
CA GLY A 53 -4.93 18.15 5.89
C GLY A 53 -5.79 17.93 4.63
N GLY A 54 -5.26 17.25 3.61
CA GLY A 54 -6.07 16.73 2.51
C GLY A 54 -7.03 15.62 2.96
N SER A 55 -7.87 15.15 2.04
CA SER A 55 -8.90 14.16 2.32
C SER A 55 -9.04 13.16 1.19
N PHE A 56 -9.53 11.96 1.52
CA PHE A 56 -9.95 10.96 0.55
C PHE A 56 -11.42 10.61 0.71
N ARG A 57 -12.13 10.43 -0.40
CA ARG A 57 -13.50 9.91 -0.45
C ARG A 57 -13.50 8.53 -1.09
N PHE A 58 -13.78 7.51 -0.29
CA PHE A 58 -13.90 6.13 -0.74
C PHE A 58 -15.15 5.91 -1.58
N GLN A 59 -15.05 5.04 -2.60
CA GLN A 59 -16.18 4.64 -3.46
C GLN A 59 -16.36 3.11 -3.42
N PRO A 60 -16.92 2.53 -2.35
CA PRO A 60 -17.15 1.08 -2.27
C PRO A 60 -18.03 0.57 -3.43
N GLY A 61 -18.98 1.38 -3.91
CA GLY A 61 -19.85 1.01 -5.03
C GLY A 61 -19.14 0.89 -6.39
N ALA A 62 -17.89 1.34 -6.52
CA ALA A 62 -17.10 1.19 -7.74
C ALA A 62 -16.27 -0.12 -7.75
N VAL A 63 -16.23 -0.85 -6.63
CA VAL A 63 -15.41 -2.06 -6.50
C VAL A 63 -15.85 -3.16 -7.47
N ASP A 64 -17.16 -3.35 -7.66
CA ASP A 64 -17.69 -4.35 -8.60
C ASP A 64 -17.23 -4.10 -10.05
N GLU A 65 -16.89 -2.86 -10.40
CA GLU A 65 -16.47 -2.47 -11.74
C GLU A 65 -14.95 -2.61 -11.95
N ILE A 66 -14.16 -2.26 -10.93
CA ILE A 66 -12.69 -2.16 -11.05
C ILE A 66 -11.91 -3.24 -10.28
N GLY A 67 -12.59 -4.05 -9.46
CA GLY A 67 -12.01 -5.12 -8.64
C GLY A 67 -11.17 -4.64 -7.44
N MET A 68 -11.12 -3.33 -7.20
CA MET A 68 -10.35 -2.68 -6.14
C MET A 68 -11.21 -1.60 -5.49
N LEU A 69 -10.90 -1.22 -4.25
CA LEU A 69 -11.55 -0.08 -3.59
C LEU A 69 -10.85 1.22 -3.99
N PRO A 70 -11.49 2.12 -4.76
CA PRO A 70 -10.89 3.39 -5.10
C PRO A 70 -11.22 4.46 -4.05
N ALA A 71 -10.33 5.42 -3.90
CA ALA A 71 -10.49 6.59 -3.07
C ALA A 71 -10.00 7.83 -3.82
N LEU A 72 -10.92 8.79 -4.01
CA LEU A 72 -10.62 10.06 -4.66
C LEU A 72 -10.04 11.04 -3.65
N GLY A 73 -8.90 11.61 -3.99
CA GLY A 73 -8.14 12.51 -3.14
C GLY A 73 -8.39 13.98 -3.45
N PHE A 74 -8.33 14.79 -2.42
CA PHE A 74 -8.64 16.22 -2.46
C PHE A 74 -7.67 16.96 -1.55
N GLY A 75 -7.20 18.12 -2.01
CA GLY A 75 -6.31 18.99 -1.26
C GLY A 75 -6.96 19.62 -0.02
N PRO A 76 -6.15 20.25 0.86
CA PRO A 76 -6.65 20.86 2.10
C PRO A 76 -7.59 22.05 1.89
N ASP A 77 -7.47 22.76 0.76
CA ASP A 77 -8.28 23.94 0.41
C ASP A 77 -9.53 23.60 -0.43
N GLU A 78 -9.74 22.32 -0.76
CA GLU A 78 -10.91 21.90 -1.54
C GLU A 78 -12.12 21.72 -0.61
N ASP A 79 -13.22 22.44 -0.88
CA ASP A 79 -14.45 22.35 -0.10
C ASP A 79 -15.21 21.07 -0.47
N ILE A 80 -14.91 19.99 0.24
CA ILE A 80 -15.56 18.70 0.05
C ILE A 80 -16.57 18.53 1.17
N SER A 81 -17.81 18.22 0.80
CA SER A 81 -18.84 17.84 1.76
C SER A 81 -18.33 16.67 2.60
N SER A 82 -18.25 16.85 3.92
CA SER A 82 -17.81 15.81 4.86
C SER A 82 -18.82 14.66 4.87
N GLY A 83 -18.67 13.73 3.93
CA GLY A 83 -19.53 12.56 3.78
C GLY A 83 -19.10 11.42 4.71
N PRO A 84 -19.98 10.42 4.92
CA PRO A 84 -19.69 9.26 5.76
C PRO A 84 -18.48 8.45 5.28
N LEU A 85 -18.15 8.54 3.99
CA LEU A 85 -17.00 7.88 3.34
C LEU A 85 -15.83 8.83 3.06
N THR A 86 -15.87 10.07 3.56
CA THR A 86 -14.76 11.03 3.43
C THR A 86 -13.91 11.01 4.68
N ARG A 87 -12.60 10.88 4.53
CA ARG A 87 -11.64 10.74 5.63
C ARG A 87 -10.45 11.64 5.40
N LYS A 88 -10.05 12.35 6.46
CA LYS A 88 -8.91 13.25 6.43
C LYS A 88 -7.60 12.47 6.53
N ILE A 89 -6.58 12.99 5.87
CA ILE A 89 -5.21 12.55 6.04
C ILE A 89 -4.71 13.11 7.37
N LEU A 90 -4.32 12.21 8.28
CA LEU A 90 -3.85 12.53 9.62
C LEU A 90 -2.34 12.42 9.69
N GLU A 91 -1.69 13.36 10.37
CA GLU A 91 -0.27 13.28 10.71
C GLU A 91 -0.08 12.54 12.03
N GLU A 92 0.89 11.63 12.08
CA GLU A 92 1.34 10.99 13.31
C GLU A 92 2.87 11.03 13.43
N GLY A 93 3.34 11.13 14.68
CA GLY A 93 4.76 11.14 15.05
C GLY A 93 5.33 12.54 15.26
N ALA A 94 6.53 12.61 15.85
CA ALA A 94 7.25 13.87 16.05
C ALA A 94 7.60 14.50 14.69
N GLY A 95 6.95 15.63 14.40
CA GLY A 95 7.15 16.38 13.16
C GLY A 95 6.35 15.89 11.95
N GLY A 96 5.25 15.13 12.14
CA GLY A 96 4.29 14.84 11.06
C GLY A 96 4.81 13.93 9.94
N GLN A 97 5.87 13.17 10.19
CA GLN A 97 6.55 12.38 9.17
C GLN A 97 5.73 11.20 8.64
N THR A 98 4.74 10.73 9.40
CA THR A 98 3.86 9.62 9.00
C THR A 98 2.47 10.14 8.69
N LEU A 99 1.98 9.84 7.49
CA LEU A 99 0.60 10.12 7.09
C LEU A 99 -0.23 8.86 7.24
N ARG A 100 -1.37 9.01 7.91
CA ARG A 100 -2.33 7.94 8.17
C ARG A 100 -3.69 8.28 7.61
N LEU A 101 -4.40 7.22 7.23
CA LEU A 101 -5.77 7.30 6.80
C LEU A 101 -6.61 6.33 7.62
N HIS A 102 -7.75 6.81 8.09
CA HIS A 102 -8.80 5.97 8.61
C HIS A 102 -9.62 5.47 7.43
N ILE A 103 -9.76 4.15 7.26
CA ILE A 103 -10.63 3.57 6.25
C ILE A 103 -11.96 3.21 6.92
N PRO A 104 -13.11 3.67 6.41
CA PRO A 104 -14.42 3.26 6.90
C PRO A 104 -14.60 1.74 6.77
N GLU A 105 -15.25 1.12 7.74
CA GLU A 105 -15.57 -0.33 7.75
C GLU A 105 -16.28 -0.75 6.47
N GLU A 106 -17.36 -0.03 6.10
CA GLU A 106 -18.12 -0.25 4.86
C GLU A 106 -17.24 -0.21 3.61
N ALA A 107 -16.16 0.57 3.61
CA ALA A 107 -15.25 0.64 2.48
C ALA A 107 -14.31 -0.58 2.42
N LEU A 108 -13.82 -1.05 3.57
CA LEU A 108 -12.98 -2.26 3.65
C LEU A 108 -13.75 -3.52 3.30
N GLU A 109 -14.97 -3.66 3.81
CA GLU A 109 -15.83 -4.82 3.55
C GLU A 109 -16.27 -4.91 2.09
N ALA A 110 -16.17 -3.81 1.34
CA ALA A 110 -16.39 -3.82 -0.10
C ALA A 110 -15.23 -4.47 -0.87
N ILE A 111 -14.01 -4.54 -0.31
CA ILE A 111 -12.85 -5.14 -0.99
C ILE A 111 -13.10 -6.64 -1.19
N PRO A 112 -12.92 -7.18 -2.41
CA PRO A 112 -13.20 -8.59 -2.67
C PRO A 112 -12.31 -9.51 -1.82
N GLY A 113 -12.94 -10.42 -1.08
CA GLY A 113 -12.25 -11.38 -0.23
C GLY A 113 -11.72 -10.80 1.10
N PHE A 114 -11.97 -9.52 1.38
CA PHE A 114 -11.63 -8.95 2.67
C PHE A 114 -12.54 -9.55 3.77
N PRO A 115 -11.98 -9.98 4.92
CA PRO A 115 -12.76 -10.57 6.00
C PRO A 115 -13.72 -9.54 6.64
N GLU A 116 -14.88 -10.02 7.13
CA GLU A 116 -15.76 -9.20 7.98
C GLU A 116 -14.96 -8.62 9.16
N ILE A 117 -15.16 -7.34 9.47
CA ILE A 117 -14.31 -6.62 10.43
C ILE A 117 -14.31 -7.29 11.81
N ASP A 118 -15.47 -7.80 12.25
CA ASP A 118 -15.64 -8.50 13.52
C ASP A 118 -15.01 -9.90 13.55
N ALA A 119 -14.62 -10.44 12.40
CA ALA A 119 -13.98 -11.74 12.26
C ALA A 119 -12.46 -11.65 12.05
N ILE A 120 -11.89 -10.44 12.00
CA ILE A 120 -10.45 -10.23 11.84
C ILE A 120 -9.70 -10.72 13.08
N ASP A 121 -8.70 -11.56 12.85
CA ASP A 121 -7.67 -11.84 13.84
C ASP A 121 -6.67 -10.69 13.87
N TRP A 122 -6.73 -9.84 14.90
CA TRP A 122 -5.86 -8.67 15.01
C TRP A 122 -4.44 -9.00 15.48
N ASP A 123 -4.16 -10.26 15.86
CA ASP A 123 -2.79 -10.76 16.04
C ASP A 123 -2.12 -11.07 14.68
N ASP A 124 -2.90 -11.40 13.65
CA ASP A 124 -2.46 -11.58 12.26
C ASP A 124 -3.36 -10.80 11.28
N PRO A 125 -3.31 -9.46 11.32
CA PRO A 125 -4.26 -8.62 10.60
C PRO A 125 -4.03 -8.65 9.08
N PRO A 126 -5.09 -8.44 8.27
CA PRO A 126 -4.99 -8.43 6.82
C PRO A 126 -4.08 -7.30 6.31
N GLU A 127 -3.43 -7.56 5.19
CA GLU A 127 -2.61 -6.59 4.48
C GLU A 127 -3.31 -6.12 3.20
N LEU A 128 -3.14 -4.85 2.86
CA LEU A 128 -3.67 -4.24 1.65
C LEU A 128 -2.52 -3.79 0.76
N THR A 129 -2.59 -4.14 -0.52
CA THR A 129 -1.75 -3.51 -1.54
C THR A 129 -2.39 -2.20 -1.96
N VAL A 130 -1.58 -1.14 -2.00
CA VAL A 130 -2.03 0.22 -2.27
C VAL A 130 -1.42 0.71 -3.57
N PHE A 131 -2.31 1.11 -4.47
CA PHE A 131 -1.97 1.77 -5.71
C PHE A 131 -2.22 3.26 -5.58
N ALA A 132 -1.41 4.07 -6.25
CA ALA A 132 -1.62 5.52 -6.32
C ALA A 132 -1.44 6.03 -7.75
N GLY A 133 -2.26 7.02 -8.09
CA GLY A 133 -2.16 7.84 -9.30
C GLY A 133 -2.55 9.28 -8.97
N ASP A 134 -2.67 10.14 -9.99
CA ASP A 134 -2.99 11.56 -9.78
C ASP A 134 -4.28 11.71 -8.96
N ARG A 135 -4.14 12.22 -7.72
CA ARG A 135 -5.23 12.40 -6.76
C ARG A 135 -6.09 11.17 -6.51
N MET A 136 -5.55 9.97 -6.67
CA MET A 136 -6.30 8.72 -6.51
C MET A 136 -5.49 7.68 -5.76
N LEU A 137 -6.16 6.95 -4.87
CA LEU A 137 -5.67 5.70 -4.30
C LEU A 137 -6.59 4.57 -4.70
N ALA A 138 -6.04 3.37 -4.85
CA ALA A 138 -6.83 2.13 -4.92
C ALA A 138 -6.25 1.09 -3.97
N PHE A 139 -7.13 0.27 -3.40
CA PHE A 139 -6.78 -0.74 -2.41
C PHE A 139 -7.29 -2.10 -2.86
N GLU A 140 -6.43 -3.11 -2.73
CA GLU A 140 -6.78 -4.52 -2.88
C GLU A 140 -6.24 -5.33 -1.71
N LEU A 141 -6.79 -6.52 -1.46
CA LEU A 141 -6.22 -7.45 -0.49
C LEU A 141 -4.87 -7.95 -1.00
N ALA A 142 -3.83 -7.87 -0.17
CA ALA A 142 -2.51 -8.32 -0.57
C ALA A 142 -2.50 -9.84 -0.79
N GLU A 143 -2.01 -10.30 -1.94
CA GLU A 143 -1.81 -11.72 -2.19
C GLU A 143 -0.72 -12.27 -1.26
N SER A 144 -1.03 -13.36 -0.54
CA SER A 144 -0.04 -14.07 0.27
C SER A 144 1.03 -14.69 -0.63
N ARG A 145 2.18 -14.02 -0.81
CA ARG A 145 3.33 -14.57 -1.53
C ARG A 145 4.32 -15.17 -0.53
N SER A 146 4.34 -16.50 -0.41
CA SER A 146 5.36 -17.21 0.37
C SER A 146 6.67 -17.27 -0.41
N VAL A 147 7.70 -16.54 0.04
CA VAL A 147 9.05 -16.64 -0.52
C VAL A 147 9.86 -17.64 0.29
N THR A 148 10.19 -18.80 -0.30
CA THR A 148 11.14 -19.74 0.29
C THR A 148 12.56 -19.22 0.06
N ILE A 149 13.21 -18.74 1.11
CA ILE A 149 14.63 -18.39 1.06
C ILE A 149 15.45 -19.67 1.29
N ASN A 150 16.05 -20.19 0.23
CA ASN A 150 17.12 -21.18 0.37
C ASN A 150 18.36 -20.45 0.89
N ARG A 151 18.57 -20.53 2.20
CA ARG A 151 19.83 -20.17 2.82
C ARG A 151 20.82 -21.27 2.47
N ASP A 152 21.38 -21.19 1.26
CA ASP A 152 22.60 -21.92 0.95
C ASP A 152 23.65 -21.36 1.91
N VAL A 153 23.88 -22.12 2.98
CA VAL A 153 24.95 -21.86 3.91
C VAL A 153 26.19 -22.18 3.11
N ASP A 154 26.86 -21.14 2.63
CA ASP A 154 28.25 -21.18 2.19
C ASP A 154 29.09 -21.59 3.41
N ASP A 155 29.06 -22.88 3.72
CA ASP A 155 30.03 -23.56 4.57
C ASP A 155 31.30 -23.65 3.71
N GLY A 156 32.02 -22.53 3.68
CA GLY A 156 33.29 -22.38 3.01
C GLY A 156 34.32 -23.31 3.64
N GLY A 157 34.31 -24.56 3.18
CA GLY A 157 35.41 -25.49 3.34
C GLY A 157 36.68 -24.90 2.77
N GLY A 158 37.64 -24.65 3.66
CA GLY A 158 39.02 -24.33 3.34
C GLY A 158 39.92 -25.38 3.97
N ASP A 159 39.94 -26.58 3.38
CA ASP A 159 41.03 -27.53 3.54
C ASP A 159 42.34 -26.91 3.03
N GLY A 160 43.42 -27.08 3.79
CA GLY A 160 44.75 -26.59 3.44
C GLY A 160 45.82 -27.10 4.38
N ASP A 161 46.21 -28.34 4.14
CA ASP A 161 47.39 -29.12 4.55
C ASP A 161 48.55 -28.44 5.31
N THR A 162 48.94 -29.12 6.41
CA THR A 162 50.29 -29.62 6.76
C THR A 162 51.53 -28.89 6.23
N ASP A 163 52.41 -28.45 7.14
CA ASP A 163 53.85 -28.66 6.95
C ASP A 163 54.58 -28.91 8.27
N GLU A 164 55.27 -30.04 8.29
CA GLU A 164 56.17 -30.57 9.30
C GLU A 164 57.53 -29.86 9.16
N SER A 165 58.05 -29.26 10.23
CA SER A 165 59.47 -28.89 10.29
C SER A 165 59.96 -28.90 11.74
N GLU A 166 60.40 -30.10 12.10
CA GLU A 166 61.37 -30.40 13.14
C GLU A 166 62.69 -29.65 12.88
N GLN A 167 63.16 -28.82 13.81
CA GLN A 167 64.60 -28.63 13.99
C GLN A 167 64.96 -28.09 15.38
N VAL A 168 65.87 -28.85 15.96
CA VAL A 168 66.57 -28.73 17.24
C VAL A 168 67.79 -27.79 17.13
N ASP A 169 68.30 -27.44 18.31
CA ASP A 169 69.63 -26.91 18.65
C ASP A 169 69.83 -25.40 18.88
N GLY A 170 70.32 -25.09 20.08
CA GLY A 170 70.74 -23.78 20.59
C GLY A 170 70.75 -23.72 22.12
#